data_AF-A0A1I8EBQ8-F1
#
_entry.id   AF-A0A1I8EBQ8-F1
#
_cell.length_a   1.000
_cell.length_b   1.000
_cell.length_c   1.000
_cell.angle_alpha   90.00
_cell.angle_beta   90.00
_cell.angle_gamma   90.00
#
_symmetry.space_group_name_H-M   'P 1'
#
loop_
_entity.id
_entity.type
_entity.pdbx_description
1 polymer ?
#
loop_
_entity_poly.entity_id
_entity_poly.type
_entity_poly.pdbx_seq_one_letter_code
_entity_poly.pdbx_strand_id
1 'polypeptide(L)'
;MLAIEHFVEMSKRSSPGSDDDSPGASADEPLYNKRRLVEFEPIRICSVSGTSDIDAKVLAVQHYKLSERFRLKERQTTQLQHRVEQLESRQAQDDAMMCTINRFWNLFDENVRTLLQRFDAETAVEGEIKMECEETKSFLAKLAHWDDGETEEKLKQRVEFSRRAISKLIQVFDHITQRNGKIAEMIASCSTADESPDDGASTSDGRPTVNAMLVKRNAELSEENIKLQKMITKLQSENHSLSSKVSAQEDKLTIIDTRKQEMDNSLEEMKYELEKAMRRECKLDFRLAEYVKKTHDLEMNLMKASVVNGPNNTNNTKADSPPTASVNKSKLEELEQNLEIQTDLAASRLQELQEMLDKNKNLTKQVENLKMNLKNIPTEVIRTSIEYTTLQSQFSSLFTEANQMRQTAKSQLAALRSAHSKQIEVMESEECQAREQMQDTMNRHEEELYQVRREYEMLRLEFEQNLSANEQSGPLNKEIRLMLASAKAENQQLKQEANRFKRKWKEAVSSLAKCNKELESERRYRERCLLIEIEDDNDALASPDQDRNVAEPSESILHDGESCEYNSEIDGDTDIGTHPNRVIQLV
;
A
#
# COMPACT_ATOMS: atom_id res chain seq x y z
N MET A 1 19.99 -9.59 29.83
CA MET A 1 20.65 -9.93 31.11
C MET A 1 22.01 -9.25 31.07
N LEU A 2 22.30 -8.32 32.00
CA LEU A 2 23.48 -7.40 32.00
C LEU A 2 23.43 -6.37 30.82
N ALA A 3 23.41 -5.05 31.05
CA ALA A 3 24.40 -4.11 31.64
C ALA A 3 25.48 -3.70 30.60
N ILE A 4 25.29 -2.59 29.86
CA ILE A 4 25.61 -1.18 30.21
C ILE A 4 27.12 -0.88 30.19
N GLU A 5 27.60 -0.15 29.17
CA GLU A 5 28.31 1.14 29.33
C GLU A 5 28.39 1.91 27.99
N HIS A 6 28.76 3.20 28.01
CA HIS A 6 28.60 4.13 26.88
C HIS A 6 29.46 5.40 27.07
N PHE A 7 30.26 5.82 26.07
CA PHE A 7 30.72 7.18 25.69
C PHE A 7 31.79 6.99 24.58
N VAL A 8 31.71 7.52 23.36
CA VAL A 8 31.55 8.91 22.85
C VAL A 8 32.83 9.74 22.93
N GLU A 9 33.50 9.87 21.78
CA GLU A 9 34.50 10.89 21.46
C GLU A 9 33.94 11.79 20.33
N MET A 10 34.18 13.10 20.36
CA MET A 10 33.55 14.06 19.45
C MET A 10 34.53 14.72 18.46
N SER A 11 34.15 14.69 17.18
CA SER A 11 34.83 15.43 16.11
C SER A 11 34.78 16.94 16.33
N LYS A 12 35.89 17.63 16.01
CA LYS A 12 36.03 19.09 16.14
C LYS A 12 35.69 19.79 14.82
N ARG A 13 34.98 20.92 14.91
CA ARG A 13 34.71 21.80 13.77
C ARG A 13 35.90 22.71 13.48
N SER A 14 36.14 22.97 12.20
CA SER A 14 36.98 24.07 11.71
C SER A 14 36.13 25.34 11.50
N SER A 15 36.75 26.51 11.68
CA SER A 15 36.37 27.78 11.05
C SER A 15 37.61 28.70 10.99
N PRO A 16 37.71 29.64 10.04
CA PRO A 16 38.96 30.32 9.70
C PRO A 16 39.23 31.57 10.55
N GLY A 17 40.50 31.99 10.57
CA GLY A 17 40.94 33.33 10.95
C GLY A 17 41.60 34.01 9.75
N SER A 18 41.42 35.34 9.64
CA SER A 18 41.91 36.17 8.53
C SER A 18 43.13 36.99 8.92
N ASP A 19 43.97 37.24 7.91
CA ASP A 19 45.01 38.27 7.73
C ASP A 19 45.10 39.41 8.77
N ASP A 20 46.31 39.61 9.30
CA ASP A 20 47.01 40.90 9.28
C ASP A 20 48.54 40.64 9.27
N ASP A 21 49.35 41.59 8.81
CA ASP A 21 50.73 41.33 8.33
C ASP A 21 51.80 42.34 8.85
N SER A 22 53.08 42.01 8.65
CA SER A 22 54.28 42.85 8.83
C SER A 22 54.78 43.12 10.28
N PRO A 23 56.05 43.57 10.48
CA PRO A 23 57.27 42.89 10.01
C PRO A 23 58.49 42.95 10.99
N GLY A 24 59.52 42.10 10.78
CA GLY A 24 60.92 42.53 10.90
C GLY A 24 61.92 41.73 11.78
N ALA A 25 63.22 41.96 11.48
CA ALA A 25 64.42 41.76 12.32
C ALA A 25 64.93 40.33 12.67
N SER A 26 65.37 39.60 11.63
CA SER A 26 66.72 38.99 11.50
C SER A 26 67.59 38.57 12.72
N ALA A 27 68.14 37.34 12.58
CA ALA A 27 69.56 36.94 12.78
C ALA A 27 70.00 36.10 14.01
N ASP A 28 71.04 35.29 13.70
CA ASP A 28 71.97 34.49 14.51
C ASP A 28 71.55 33.20 15.24
N GLU A 29 72.51 32.28 15.30
CA GLU A 29 72.38 30.84 15.55
C GLU A 29 73.00 30.43 16.94
N PRO A 30 73.19 29.14 17.31
CA PRO A 30 72.76 28.70 18.64
C PRO A 30 73.89 28.58 19.67
N LEU A 31 73.56 28.86 20.94
CA LEU A 31 74.41 28.51 22.08
C LEU A 31 73.66 27.67 23.12
N TYR A 32 74.16 26.45 23.33
CA TYR A 32 73.73 25.54 24.38
C TYR A 32 73.90 26.18 25.76
N ASN A 33 72.81 26.31 26.52
CA ASN A 33 72.90 26.56 27.97
C ASN A 33 71.74 25.93 28.76
N LYS A 34 72.07 25.42 29.95
CA LYS A 34 71.22 24.49 30.72
C LYS A 34 70.05 25.22 31.40
N ARG A 35 68.82 24.92 31.01
CA ARG A 35 67.60 25.10 31.84
C ARG A 35 67.30 23.75 32.50
N ARG A 36 67.33 23.59 33.83
CA ARG A 36 66.51 24.21 34.90
C ARG A 36 65.03 23.86 34.80
N LEU A 37 64.47 23.60 35.99
CA LEU A 37 63.16 23.01 36.27
C LEU A 37 62.01 23.79 35.60
N VAL A 38 60.93 23.09 35.25
CA VAL A 38 59.68 23.73 34.80
C VAL A 38 59.01 24.40 35.99
N GLU A 39 58.85 25.72 35.89
CA GLU A 39 58.07 26.53 36.82
C GLU A 39 56.70 26.79 36.18
N PHE A 40 55.62 26.38 36.85
CA PHE A 40 54.24 26.55 36.37
C PHE A 40 53.68 27.90 36.83
N GLU A 41 53.01 28.64 35.93
CA GLU A 41 52.35 29.89 36.32
C GLU A 41 51.18 29.59 37.30
N PRO A 42 51.10 30.27 38.47
CA PRO A 42 50.00 30.07 39.41
C PRO A 42 48.64 30.42 38.80
N ILE A 43 47.76 29.42 38.71
CA ILE A 43 46.37 29.60 38.26
C ILE A 43 45.66 30.56 39.23
N ARG A 44 45.42 31.80 38.78
CA ARG A 44 44.72 32.83 39.54
C ARG A 44 43.22 32.52 39.62
N ILE A 45 42.84 31.77 40.65
CA ILE A 45 41.45 31.62 41.08
C ILE A 45 40.94 33.01 41.48
N CYS A 46 39.96 33.55 40.75
CA CYS A 46 39.39 34.86 41.05
C CYS A 46 38.82 34.91 42.46
N SER A 47 39.17 35.96 43.22
CA SER A 47 38.70 36.17 44.59
C SER A 47 37.17 36.10 44.69
N VAL A 48 36.69 35.32 45.64
CA VAL A 48 35.27 35.11 45.95
C VAL A 48 34.90 36.03 47.12
N SER A 49 33.86 36.85 46.97
CA SER A 49 33.48 37.87 47.97
C SER A 49 32.70 37.29 49.16
N GLY A 50 32.09 36.12 48.98
CA GLY A 50 31.37 35.37 50.01
C GLY A 50 30.75 34.08 49.45
N THR A 51 30.12 33.27 50.31
CA THR A 51 29.44 32.02 49.89
C THR A 51 28.40 32.26 48.79
N SER A 52 27.65 33.36 48.87
CA SER A 52 26.68 33.78 47.86
C SER A 52 27.23 33.86 46.43
N ASP A 53 28.52 34.21 46.26
CA ASP A 53 29.16 34.25 44.93
C ASP A 53 29.45 32.84 44.40
N ILE A 54 29.68 31.87 45.29
CA ILE A 54 29.85 30.46 44.94
C ILE A 54 28.48 29.88 44.57
N ASP A 55 27.47 30.11 45.40
CA ASP A 55 26.12 29.60 45.19
C ASP A 55 25.52 30.13 43.88
N ALA A 56 25.72 31.41 43.56
CA ALA A 56 25.33 31.99 42.28
C ALA A 56 26.04 31.33 41.07
N LYS A 57 27.35 31.05 41.18
CA LYS A 57 28.13 30.36 40.13
C LYS A 57 27.71 28.90 39.98
N VAL A 58 27.43 28.20 41.08
CA VAL A 58 26.92 26.82 41.09
C VAL A 58 25.54 26.78 40.44
N LEU A 59 24.64 27.70 40.78
CA LEU A 59 23.31 27.80 40.17
C LEU A 59 23.39 28.11 38.67
N ALA A 60 24.29 28.99 38.23
CA ALA A 60 24.53 29.26 36.81
C ALA A 60 25.01 28.01 36.05
N VAL A 61 25.92 27.22 36.63
CA VAL A 61 26.39 25.94 36.05
C VAL A 61 25.29 24.87 36.04
N GLN A 62 24.45 24.80 37.08
CA GLN A 62 23.29 23.91 37.12
C GLN A 62 22.26 24.29 36.05
N HIS A 63 21.95 25.57 35.91
CA HIS A 63 21.05 26.09 34.88
C HIS A 63 21.58 25.77 33.48
N TYR A 64 22.85 26.06 33.19
CA TYR A 64 23.48 25.72 31.92
C TYR A 64 23.42 24.22 31.59
N LYS A 65 23.69 23.35 32.57
CA LYS A 65 23.54 21.88 32.40
C LYS A 65 22.09 21.46 32.18
N LEU A 66 21.12 22.17 32.73
CA LEU A 66 19.69 21.92 32.48
C LEU A 66 19.28 22.41 31.09
N SER A 67 19.76 23.57 30.65
CA SER A 67 19.54 24.10 29.29
C SER A 67 20.08 23.16 28.21
N GLU A 68 21.29 22.61 28.37
CA GLU A 68 21.82 21.62 27.41
C GLU A 68 21.03 20.30 27.42
N ARG A 69 20.54 19.84 28.58
CA ARG A 69 19.63 18.69 28.67
C ARG A 69 18.30 18.96 27.97
N PHE A 70 17.75 20.16 28.12
CA PHE A 70 16.53 20.60 27.44
C PHE A 70 16.74 20.63 25.92
N ARG A 71 17.78 21.31 25.43
CA ARG A 71 18.14 21.41 24.01
C ARG A 71 18.44 20.05 23.36
N LEU A 72 18.98 19.10 24.12
CA LEU A 72 19.14 17.71 23.67
C LEU A 72 17.79 16.99 23.56
N LYS A 73 16.88 17.18 24.53
CA LYS A 73 15.53 16.59 24.51
C LYS A 73 14.65 17.18 23.41
N GLU A 74 14.69 18.49 23.23
CA GLU A 74 14.06 19.22 22.13
C GLU A 74 14.47 18.64 20.77
N ARG A 75 15.78 18.45 20.53
CA ARG A 75 16.29 17.80 19.31
C ARG A 75 15.78 16.37 19.13
N GLN A 76 15.70 15.58 20.22
CA GLN A 76 15.11 14.23 20.16
C GLN A 76 13.62 14.27 19.81
N THR A 77 12.86 15.23 20.36
CA THR A 77 11.45 15.44 20.03
C THR A 77 11.29 15.79 18.54
N THR A 78 12.05 16.75 18.01
CA THR A 78 11.99 17.11 16.58
C THR A 78 12.37 15.94 15.66
N GLN A 79 13.36 15.13 16.04
CA GLN A 79 13.72 13.92 15.29
C GLN A 79 12.61 12.87 15.29
N LEU A 80 11.88 12.72 16.39
CA LEU A 80 10.73 11.82 16.49
C LEU A 80 9.51 12.36 15.73
N GLN A 81 9.25 13.67 15.78
CA GLN A 81 8.18 14.33 15.02
C GLN A 81 8.37 14.13 13.51
N HIS A 82 9.53 14.49 12.97
CA HIS A 82 9.87 14.24 11.56
C HIS A 82 9.77 12.74 11.19
N ARG A 83 10.07 11.83 12.13
CA ARG A 83 9.91 10.38 11.88
C ARG A 83 8.45 9.93 11.88
N VAL A 84 7.58 10.55 12.67
CA VAL A 84 6.12 10.34 12.63
C VAL A 84 5.56 10.90 11.32
N GLU A 85 5.85 12.15 10.99
CA GLU A 85 5.43 12.80 9.74
C GLU A 85 5.82 11.98 8.49
N GLN A 86 7.04 11.42 8.47
CA GLN A 86 7.49 10.53 7.40
C GLN A 86 6.74 9.18 7.35
N LEU A 87 6.32 8.65 8.51
CA LEU A 87 5.54 7.41 8.58
C LEU A 87 4.08 7.65 8.17
N GLU A 88 3.47 8.74 8.60
CA GLU A 88 2.11 9.16 8.22
C GLU A 88 2.02 9.47 6.72
N SER A 89 3.00 10.21 6.17
CA SER A 89 3.13 10.47 4.73
C SER A 89 3.25 9.18 3.92
N ARG A 90 4.07 8.22 4.40
CA ARG A 90 4.17 6.90 3.76
C ARG A 90 2.88 6.11 3.88
N GLN A 91 2.23 6.10 5.04
CA GLN A 91 0.97 5.37 5.23
C GLN A 91 -0.10 5.86 4.26
N ALA A 92 -0.25 7.19 4.09
CA ALA A 92 -1.17 7.76 3.10
C ALA A 92 -0.85 7.34 1.65
N GLN A 93 0.44 7.14 1.31
CA GLN A 93 0.86 6.61 0.01
C GLN A 93 0.53 5.12 -0.14
N ASP A 94 0.82 4.31 0.87
CA ASP A 94 0.56 2.87 0.90
C ASP A 94 -0.98 2.61 0.86
N ASP A 95 -1.79 3.40 1.57
CA ASP A 95 -3.27 3.39 1.54
C ASP A 95 -3.83 3.76 0.15
N ALA A 96 -3.29 4.79 -0.50
CA ALA A 96 -3.68 5.19 -1.87
C ALA A 96 -3.32 4.09 -2.89
N MET A 97 -2.20 3.39 -2.69
CA MET A 97 -1.83 2.23 -3.49
C MET A 97 -2.80 1.06 -3.28
N MET A 98 -3.17 0.76 -2.03
CA MET A 98 -4.14 -0.30 -1.70
C MET A 98 -5.53 -0.02 -2.27
N CYS A 99 -6.01 1.23 -2.20
CA CYS A 99 -7.24 1.64 -2.88
C CYS A 99 -7.18 1.38 -4.40
N THR A 100 -6.03 1.71 -5.02
CA THR A 100 -5.80 1.53 -6.45
C THR A 100 -5.76 0.05 -6.85
N ILE A 101 -5.03 -0.78 -6.09
CA ILE A 101 -4.95 -2.23 -6.28
C ILE A 101 -6.34 -2.87 -6.14
N ASN A 102 -7.08 -2.55 -5.08
CA ASN A 102 -8.42 -3.10 -4.87
C ASN A 102 -9.40 -2.71 -5.99
N ARG A 103 -9.31 -1.49 -6.52
CA ARG A 103 -10.12 -1.07 -7.69
C ARG A 103 -9.80 -1.90 -8.94
N PHE A 104 -8.52 -2.14 -9.23
CA PHE A 104 -8.13 -2.99 -10.36
C PHE A 104 -8.50 -4.46 -10.13
N TRP A 105 -8.42 -4.97 -8.90
CA TRP A 105 -8.82 -6.34 -8.57
C TRP A 105 -10.33 -6.54 -8.68
N ASN A 106 -11.14 -5.59 -8.19
CA ASN A 106 -12.59 -5.57 -8.41
C ASN A 106 -12.93 -5.61 -9.91
N LEU A 107 -12.25 -4.79 -10.73
CA LEU A 107 -12.43 -4.78 -12.19
C LEU A 107 -11.97 -6.09 -12.84
N PHE A 108 -10.94 -6.75 -12.31
CA PHE A 108 -10.50 -8.06 -12.79
C PHE A 108 -11.55 -9.14 -12.52
N ASP A 109 -12.02 -9.25 -11.27
CA ASP A 109 -13.06 -10.20 -10.86
C ASP A 109 -14.36 -9.99 -11.69
N GLU A 110 -14.73 -8.72 -11.95
CA GLU A 110 -15.86 -8.32 -12.80
C GLU A 110 -15.70 -8.80 -14.26
N ASN A 111 -14.52 -8.63 -14.84
CA ASN A 111 -14.23 -9.06 -16.21
C ASN A 111 -14.22 -10.58 -16.35
N VAL A 112 -13.58 -11.32 -15.43
CA VAL A 112 -13.55 -12.79 -15.46
C VAL A 112 -14.97 -13.36 -15.34
N ARG A 113 -15.79 -12.84 -14.41
CA ARG A 113 -17.21 -13.21 -14.29
C ARG A 113 -18.02 -12.87 -15.55
N THR A 114 -17.78 -11.70 -16.16
CA THR A 114 -18.46 -11.29 -17.40
C THR A 114 -18.10 -12.21 -18.58
N LEU A 115 -16.86 -12.68 -18.67
CA LEU A 115 -16.45 -13.65 -19.67
C LEU A 115 -17.07 -15.04 -19.41
N LEU A 116 -17.05 -15.51 -18.15
CA LEU A 116 -17.72 -16.76 -17.76
C LEU A 116 -19.22 -16.71 -18.10
N GLN A 117 -19.96 -15.67 -17.72
CA GLN A 117 -21.40 -15.59 -18.03
C GLN A 117 -21.70 -15.52 -19.54
N ARG A 118 -20.75 -15.06 -20.37
CA ARG A 118 -20.90 -15.03 -21.84
C ARG A 118 -20.59 -16.36 -22.53
N PHE A 119 -19.76 -17.22 -21.93
CA PHE A 119 -19.19 -18.40 -22.59
C PHE A 119 -19.49 -19.73 -21.87
N ASP A 120 -19.86 -19.71 -20.59
CA ASP A 120 -20.18 -20.86 -19.72
C ASP A 120 -21.68 -20.93 -19.36
N ALA A 121 -22.54 -20.34 -20.21
CA ALA A 121 -23.97 -20.17 -19.95
C ALA A 121 -24.77 -21.49 -19.84
N GLU A 122 -24.16 -22.62 -20.18
CA GLU A 122 -24.75 -23.98 -20.07
C GLU A 122 -24.35 -24.70 -18.77
N THR A 123 -23.31 -24.24 -18.05
CA THR A 123 -22.76 -24.89 -16.85
C THR A 123 -22.70 -24.00 -15.60
N ALA A 124 -22.88 -22.68 -15.74
CA ALA A 124 -22.74 -21.73 -14.64
C ALA A 124 -23.87 -21.86 -13.58
N VAL A 125 -23.49 -22.24 -12.36
CA VAL A 125 -24.34 -22.11 -11.17
C VAL A 125 -24.43 -20.61 -10.81
N GLU A 126 -25.45 -19.91 -11.32
CA GLU A 126 -25.61 -18.46 -11.17
C GLU A 126 -25.61 -17.95 -9.70
N GLY A 127 -25.86 -18.82 -8.72
CA GLY A 127 -25.88 -18.46 -7.30
C GLY A 127 -24.50 -18.18 -6.69
N GLU A 128 -23.48 -19.00 -7.01
CA GLU A 128 -22.14 -18.92 -6.38
C GLU A 128 -21.48 -17.57 -6.70
N ILE A 129 -21.30 -17.31 -8.00
CA ILE A 129 -20.55 -16.17 -8.55
C ILE A 129 -21.22 -14.81 -8.25
N LYS A 130 -22.45 -14.82 -7.72
CA LYS A 130 -23.26 -13.65 -7.42
C LYS A 130 -23.22 -13.29 -5.93
N MET A 131 -23.15 -14.26 -5.02
CA MET A 131 -22.96 -13.99 -3.59
C MET A 131 -21.51 -13.58 -3.27
N GLU A 132 -20.51 -14.24 -3.85
CA GLU A 132 -19.08 -13.89 -3.66
C GLU A 132 -18.73 -12.47 -4.20
N CYS A 133 -19.60 -11.89 -5.05
CA CYS A 133 -19.47 -10.53 -5.59
C CYS A 133 -19.73 -9.43 -4.53
N GLU A 134 -20.77 -9.57 -3.71
CA GLU A 134 -21.07 -8.57 -2.65
C GLU A 134 -20.05 -8.64 -1.50
N GLU A 135 -19.50 -9.84 -1.24
CA GLU A 135 -18.40 -10.03 -0.30
C GLU A 135 -17.12 -9.31 -0.74
N THR A 136 -16.79 -9.36 -2.05
CA THR A 136 -15.57 -8.73 -2.60
C THR A 136 -15.69 -7.22 -2.83
N LYS A 137 -16.88 -6.69 -3.16
CA LYS A 137 -17.10 -5.22 -3.18
C LYS A 137 -16.83 -4.57 -1.81
N SER A 138 -17.21 -5.26 -0.73
CA SER A 138 -17.08 -4.77 0.65
C SER A 138 -15.70 -4.99 1.29
N PHE A 139 -14.70 -5.47 0.52
CA PHE A 139 -13.39 -5.91 1.05
C PHE A 139 -12.64 -4.82 1.83
N LEU A 140 -12.52 -3.58 1.31
CA LEU A 140 -11.83 -2.49 2.03
C LEU A 140 -12.56 -2.05 3.30
N ALA A 141 -13.89 -2.07 3.33
CA ALA A 141 -14.65 -1.71 4.52
C ALA A 141 -14.49 -2.76 5.64
N LYS A 142 -14.31 -4.04 5.27
CA LYS A 142 -13.99 -5.13 6.20
C LYS A 142 -12.53 -5.11 6.64
N LEU A 143 -11.59 -4.69 5.78
CA LEU A 143 -10.15 -4.61 6.06
C LEU A 143 -9.83 -3.82 7.35
N ALA A 144 -10.55 -2.73 7.61
CA ALA A 144 -10.41 -1.90 8.81
C ALA A 144 -10.85 -2.58 10.13
N HIS A 145 -11.36 -3.82 10.06
CA HIS A 145 -11.86 -4.62 11.18
C HIS A 145 -11.15 -5.97 11.31
N TRP A 146 -10.05 -6.19 10.57
CA TRP A 146 -9.28 -7.44 10.56
C TRP A 146 -7.92 -7.23 11.23
N ASP A 147 -7.55 -8.13 12.14
CA ASP A 147 -6.19 -8.19 12.69
C ASP A 147 -5.19 -8.68 11.60
N ASP A 148 -3.90 -8.35 11.72
CA ASP A 148 -2.86 -8.65 10.72
C ASP A 148 -2.96 -10.08 10.13
N GLY A 149 -3.10 -11.09 10.98
CA GLY A 149 -3.19 -12.50 10.57
C GLY A 149 -4.50 -12.89 9.88
N GLU A 150 -5.58 -12.14 10.08
CA GLU A 150 -6.83 -12.32 9.33
C GLU A 150 -6.75 -11.67 7.93
N THR A 151 -6.04 -10.54 7.79
CA THR A 151 -5.90 -9.85 6.50
C THR A 151 -5.21 -10.72 5.44
N GLU A 152 -4.14 -11.43 5.80
CA GLU A 152 -3.38 -12.29 4.88
C GLU A 152 -4.25 -13.46 4.38
N GLU A 153 -4.93 -14.15 5.29
CA GLU A 153 -5.80 -15.28 4.94
C GLU A 153 -7.04 -14.82 4.13
N LYS A 154 -7.58 -13.62 4.40
CA LYS A 154 -8.68 -13.04 3.59
C LYS A 154 -8.22 -12.63 2.19
N LEU A 155 -7.03 -12.05 2.06
CA LEU A 155 -6.45 -11.73 0.75
C LEU A 155 -6.17 -13.01 -0.06
N LYS A 156 -5.61 -14.02 0.58
CA LYS A 156 -5.35 -15.35 0.01
C LYS A 156 -6.63 -16.07 -0.44
N GLN A 157 -7.70 -16.03 0.36
CA GLN A 157 -9.03 -16.55 -0.02
C GLN A 157 -9.54 -15.88 -1.31
N ARG A 158 -9.35 -14.57 -1.45
CA ARG A 158 -9.71 -13.82 -2.66
C ARG A 158 -8.86 -14.23 -3.87
N VAL A 159 -7.53 -14.35 -3.71
CA VAL A 159 -6.63 -14.81 -4.78
C VAL A 159 -7.04 -16.21 -5.27
N GLU A 160 -7.36 -17.14 -4.37
CA GLU A 160 -7.82 -18.48 -4.71
C GLU A 160 -9.21 -18.51 -5.36
N PHE A 161 -10.09 -17.53 -5.08
CA PHE A 161 -11.32 -17.33 -5.85
C PHE A 161 -11.02 -16.89 -7.30
N SER A 162 -10.26 -15.82 -7.48
CA SER A 162 -9.91 -15.31 -8.82
C SER A 162 -9.20 -16.40 -9.64
N ARG A 163 -8.28 -17.17 -9.02
CA ARG A 163 -7.59 -18.33 -9.61
C ARG A 163 -8.55 -19.44 -10.06
N ARG A 164 -9.55 -19.81 -9.24
CA ARG A 164 -10.59 -20.79 -9.61
C ARG A 164 -11.44 -20.30 -10.79
N ALA A 165 -11.81 -19.03 -10.81
CA ALA A 165 -12.59 -18.43 -11.88
C ALA A 165 -11.84 -18.42 -13.23
N ILE A 166 -10.55 -18.03 -13.22
CA ILE A 166 -9.66 -18.14 -14.40
C ILE A 166 -9.57 -19.60 -14.87
N SER A 167 -9.44 -20.56 -13.94
CA SER A 167 -9.32 -21.99 -14.28
C SER A 167 -10.57 -22.53 -14.99
N LYS A 168 -11.78 -22.13 -14.55
CA LYS A 168 -13.03 -22.42 -15.29
C LYS A 168 -13.02 -21.76 -16.68
N LEU A 169 -12.59 -20.50 -16.77
CA LEU A 169 -12.59 -19.74 -18.03
C LEU A 169 -11.66 -20.34 -19.09
N ILE A 170 -10.52 -20.91 -18.69
CA ILE A 170 -9.62 -21.65 -19.59
C ILE A 170 -10.30 -22.90 -20.15
N GLN A 171 -10.94 -23.72 -19.31
CA GLN A 171 -11.66 -24.93 -19.74
C GLN A 171 -12.76 -24.59 -20.76
N VAL A 172 -13.51 -23.52 -20.51
CA VAL A 172 -14.55 -23.00 -21.41
C VAL A 172 -13.95 -22.56 -22.75
N PHE A 173 -12.78 -21.90 -22.74
CA PHE A 173 -12.08 -21.49 -23.95
C PHE A 173 -11.54 -22.70 -24.75
N ASP A 174 -11.04 -23.74 -24.08
CA ASP A 174 -10.62 -25.00 -24.70
C ASP A 174 -11.81 -25.74 -25.35
N HIS A 175 -12.96 -25.80 -24.67
CA HIS A 175 -14.19 -26.37 -25.23
C HIS A 175 -14.66 -25.61 -26.48
N ILE A 176 -14.66 -24.27 -26.44
CA ILE A 176 -15.03 -23.44 -27.60
C ILE A 176 -14.04 -23.64 -28.75
N THR A 177 -12.74 -23.66 -28.46
CA THR A 177 -11.67 -23.90 -29.45
C THR A 177 -11.83 -25.27 -30.11
N GLN A 178 -12.02 -26.35 -29.34
CA GLN A 178 -12.22 -27.70 -29.88
C GLN A 178 -13.50 -27.81 -30.72
N ARG A 179 -14.59 -27.18 -30.27
CA ARG A 179 -15.86 -27.14 -31.01
C ARG A 179 -15.72 -26.38 -32.32
N ASN A 180 -15.00 -25.26 -32.33
CA ASN A 180 -14.73 -24.47 -33.53
C ASN A 180 -13.81 -25.24 -34.51
N GLY A 181 -12.82 -25.98 -34.00
CA GLY A 181 -11.98 -26.88 -34.81
C GLY A 181 -12.81 -27.95 -35.54
N LYS A 182 -13.67 -28.68 -34.81
CA LYS A 182 -14.60 -29.65 -35.39
C LYS A 182 -15.53 -29.05 -36.46
N ILE A 183 -16.00 -27.81 -36.26
CA ILE A 183 -16.80 -27.09 -37.25
C ILE A 183 -15.98 -26.74 -38.50
N ALA A 184 -14.73 -26.29 -38.34
CA ALA A 184 -13.84 -26.01 -39.46
C ALA A 184 -13.49 -27.28 -40.26
N GLU A 185 -13.24 -28.41 -39.59
CA GLU A 185 -13.04 -29.72 -40.22
C GLU A 185 -14.27 -30.17 -41.02
N MET A 186 -15.47 -30.05 -40.44
CA MET A 186 -16.72 -30.37 -41.14
C MET A 186 -16.91 -29.47 -42.39
N ILE A 187 -16.67 -28.17 -42.29
CA ILE A 187 -16.76 -27.24 -43.42
C ILE A 187 -15.75 -27.62 -44.52
N ALA A 188 -14.49 -27.87 -44.16
CA ALA A 188 -13.45 -28.27 -45.12
C ALA A 188 -13.80 -29.58 -45.82
N SER A 189 -14.25 -30.59 -45.09
CA SER A 189 -14.69 -31.89 -45.65
C SER A 189 -15.91 -31.78 -46.58
N CYS A 190 -16.69 -30.71 -46.45
CA CYS A 190 -17.86 -30.44 -47.30
C CYS A 190 -17.46 -29.75 -48.63
N SER A 191 -16.26 -29.17 -48.73
CA SER A 191 -15.76 -28.53 -49.96
C SER A 191 -15.04 -29.47 -50.92
N THR A 192 -14.66 -30.68 -50.50
CA THR A 192 -13.84 -31.62 -51.30
C THR A 192 -14.66 -32.74 -51.97
N ALA A 193 -15.98 -32.57 -52.11
CA ALA A 193 -16.90 -33.64 -52.47
C ALA A 193 -17.47 -33.56 -53.91
N ASP A 194 -16.89 -32.72 -54.78
CA ASP A 194 -17.45 -32.36 -56.10
C ASP A 194 -16.49 -32.58 -57.29
N GLU A 195 -15.29 -33.17 -57.07
CA GLU A 195 -14.37 -33.56 -58.15
C GLU A 195 -14.10 -35.08 -58.16
N SER A 196 -14.92 -35.81 -58.92
CA SER A 196 -14.67 -37.18 -59.39
C SER A 196 -15.53 -37.46 -60.63
N PRO A 197 -14.95 -37.58 -61.84
CA PRO A 197 -15.70 -37.82 -63.07
C PRO A 197 -15.97 -39.31 -63.33
N ASP A 198 -17.07 -39.60 -64.04
CA ASP A 198 -17.57 -40.91 -64.49
C ASP A 198 -17.95 -41.91 -63.36
N ASP A 199 -18.97 -42.78 -63.48
CA ASP A 199 -19.80 -43.21 -64.62
C ASP A 199 -21.20 -43.66 -64.09
N GLY A 200 -22.18 -43.95 -64.96
CA GLY A 200 -23.07 -45.09 -64.71
C GLY A 200 -24.38 -44.94 -63.90
N ALA A 201 -25.19 -43.90 -64.17
CA ALA A 201 -26.65 -43.90 -63.94
C ALA A 201 -27.22 -43.94 -62.49
N SER A 202 -28.55 -43.80 -62.39
CA SER A 202 -29.42 -43.88 -61.19
C SER A 202 -29.44 -42.71 -60.18
N THR A 203 -30.47 -41.87 -60.32
CA THR A 203 -31.27 -41.28 -59.22
C THR A 203 -30.54 -40.60 -58.04
N SER A 204 -30.21 -39.30 -58.18
CA SER A 204 -29.94 -38.42 -57.01
C SER A 204 -30.24 -36.93 -57.26
N ASP A 205 -31.44 -36.62 -57.74
CA ASP A 205 -31.92 -35.26 -58.07
C ASP A 205 -32.23 -34.39 -56.83
N GLY A 206 -31.36 -34.42 -55.81
CA GLY A 206 -31.57 -33.74 -54.54
C GLY A 206 -30.30 -33.23 -53.85
N ARG A 207 -29.11 -33.68 -54.25
CA ARG A 207 -27.85 -33.35 -53.54
C ARG A 207 -27.42 -31.87 -53.67
N PRO A 208 -27.46 -31.23 -54.87
CA PRO A 208 -27.16 -29.81 -55.00
C PRO A 208 -28.16 -28.92 -54.26
N THR A 209 -29.44 -29.30 -54.30
CA THR A 209 -30.55 -28.58 -53.66
C THR A 209 -30.40 -28.52 -52.14
N VAL A 210 -30.01 -29.62 -51.50
CA VAL A 210 -29.76 -29.66 -50.04
C VAL A 210 -28.57 -28.78 -49.66
N ASN A 211 -27.47 -28.77 -50.44
CA ASN A 211 -26.35 -27.85 -50.21
C ASN A 211 -26.77 -26.38 -50.37
N ALA A 212 -27.54 -26.04 -51.41
CA ALA A 212 -28.06 -24.67 -51.61
C ALA A 212 -29.00 -24.24 -50.47
N MET A 213 -29.85 -25.14 -49.97
CA MET A 213 -30.71 -24.89 -48.80
C MET A 213 -29.90 -24.74 -47.51
N LEU A 214 -28.85 -25.54 -47.29
CA LEU A 214 -27.94 -25.40 -46.15
C LEU A 214 -27.18 -24.07 -46.18
N VAL A 215 -26.65 -23.66 -47.34
CA VAL A 215 -25.99 -22.35 -47.52
C VAL A 215 -26.96 -21.20 -47.22
N LYS A 216 -28.20 -21.26 -47.74
CA LYS A 216 -29.23 -20.26 -47.44
C LYS A 216 -29.59 -20.24 -45.95
N ARG A 217 -29.78 -21.40 -45.32
CA ARG A 217 -30.12 -21.51 -43.90
C ARG A 217 -28.98 -21.02 -43.00
N ASN A 218 -27.73 -21.27 -43.36
CA ASN A 218 -26.55 -20.70 -42.68
C ASN A 218 -26.46 -19.18 -42.85
N ALA A 219 -26.80 -18.63 -44.01
CA ALA A 219 -26.86 -17.18 -44.20
C ALA A 219 -27.95 -16.52 -43.32
N GLU A 220 -29.15 -17.11 -43.28
CA GLU A 220 -30.24 -16.68 -42.39
C GLU A 220 -29.84 -16.75 -40.91
N LEU A 221 -29.27 -17.87 -40.46
CA LEU A 221 -28.79 -18.07 -39.09
C LEU A 221 -27.63 -17.12 -38.74
N SER A 222 -26.75 -16.79 -39.69
CA SER A 222 -25.67 -15.82 -39.50
C SER A 222 -26.23 -14.41 -39.31
N GLU A 223 -27.20 -14.00 -40.14
CA GLU A 223 -27.86 -12.70 -39.99
C GLU A 223 -28.65 -12.60 -38.68
N GLU A 224 -29.31 -13.69 -38.26
CA GLU A 224 -29.99 -13.80 -36.96
C GLU A 224 -28.99 -13.72 -35.79
N ASN A 225 -27.84 -14.41 -35.88
CA ASN A 225 -26.78 -14.34 -34.86
C ASN A 225 -26.21 -12.91 -34.74
N ILE A 226 -25.99 -12.21 -35.87
CA ILE A 226 -25.58 -10.79 -35.87
C ILE A 226 -26.65 -9.88 -35.23
N LYS A 227 -27.95 -10.14 -35.46
CA LYS A 227 -29.05 -9.41 -34.80
C LYS A 227 -29.07 -9.68 -33.28
N LEU A 228 -28.90 -10.93 -32.86
CA LEU A 228 -28.83 -11.32 -31.45
C LEU A 228 -27.61 -10.72 -30.75
N GLN A 229 -26.41 -10.75 -31.35
CA GLN A 229 -25.21 -10.12 -30.81
C GLN A 229 -25.38 -8.61 -30.62
N LYS A 230 -26.02 -7.91 -31.57
CA LYS A 230 -26.37 -6.49 -31.44
C LYS A 230 -27.35 -6.24 -30.29
N MET A 231 -28.36 -7.09 -30.13
CA MET A 231 -29.31 -7.01 -29.01
C MET A 231 -28.63 -7.26 -27.66
N ILE A 232 -27.79 -8.30 -27.55
CA ILE A 232 -27.00 -8.62 -26.34
C ILE A 232 -26.08 -7.44 -25.98
N THR A 233 -25.38 -6.86 -26.95
CA THR A 233 -24.49 -5.70 -26.74
C THR A 233 -25.28 -4.49 -26.23
N LYS A 234 -26.48 -4.22 -26.79
CA LYS A 234 -27.37 -3.15 -26.33
C LYS A 234 -27.89 -3.40 -24.91
N LEU A 235 -28.35 -4.60 -24.61
CA LEU A 235 -28.85 -4.96 -23.29
C LEU A 235 -27.74 -4.91 -22.23
N GLN A 236 -26.50 -5.28 -22.58
CA GLN A 236 -25.35 -5.16 -21.68
C GLN A 236 -24.97 -3.70 -21.39
N SER A 237 -25.01 -2.79 -22.38
CA SER A 237 -24.75 -1.37 -22.13
C SER A 237 -25.89 -0.68 -21.36
N GLU A 238 -27.14 -1.06 -21.60
CA GLU A 238 -28.29 -0.62 -20.81
C GLU A 238 -28.21 -1.14 -19.37
N ASN A 239 -27.87 -2.42 -19.16
CA ASN A 239 -27.70 -3.00 -17.82
C ASN A 239 -26.53 -2.36 -17.06
N HIS A 240 -25.37 -2.14 -17.69
CA HIS A 240 -24.25 -1.42 -17.07
C HIS A 240 -24.63 0.03 -16.69
N SER A 241 -25.42 0.71 -17.53
CA SER A 241 -25.98 2.04 -17.22
C SER A 241 -26.96 2.00 -16.04
N LEU A 242 -27.75 0.93 -15.91
CA LEU A 242 -28.68 0.74 -14.79
C LEU A 242 -27.94 0.41 -13.49
N SER A 243 -26.99 -0.54 -13.49
CA SER A 243 -26.14 -0.83 -12.31
C SER A 243 -25.41 0.41 -11.81
N SER A 244 -24.87 1.23 -12.72
CA SER A 244 -24.24 2.52 -12.36
C SER A 244 -25.21 3.50 -11.70
N LYS A 245 -26.49 3.50 -12.10
CA LYS A 245 -27.54 4.33 -11.49
C LYS A 245 -28.02 3.79 -10.14
N VAL A 246 -28.03 2.46 -9.97
CA VAL A 246 -28.38 1.78 -8.71
C VAL A 246 -27.31 2.05 -7.66
N SER A 247 -26.04 1.84 -7.97
CA SER A 247 -24.91 2.21 -7.08
C SER A 247 -24.96 3.69 -6.68
N ALA A 248 -25.17 4.60 -7.65
CA ALA A 248 -25.33 6.03 -7.37
C ALA A 248 -26.66 6.41 -6.66
N GLN A 249 -27.53 5.45 -6.32
CA GLN A 249 -28.66 5.60 -5.39
C GLN A 249 -28.36 4.95 -4.03
N GLU A 250 -27.67 3.80 -4.01
CA GLU A 250 -27.17 3.14 -2.80
C GLU A 250 -26.19 4.04 -2.01
N ASP A 251 -25.29 4.76 -2.71
CA ASP A 251 -24.43 5.79 -2.11
C ASP A 251 -25.25 6.87 -1.38
N LYS A 252 -26.35 7.31 -2.02
CA LYS A 252 -27.22 8.38 -1.49
C LYS A 252 -28.06 7.89 -0.32
N LEU A 253 -28.54 6.64 -0.36
CA LEU A 253 -29.20 6.00 0.77
C LEU A 253 -28.24 5.89 1.96
N THR A 254 -27.01 5.44 1.73
CA THR A 254 -25.96 5.34 2.75
C THR A 254 -25.72 6.71 3.42
N ILE A 255 -25.53 7.77 2.64
CA ILE A 255 -25.35 9.15 3.17
C ILE A 255 -26.57 9.61 3.97
N ILE A 256 -27.79 9.30 3.52
CA ILE A 256 -29.03 9.69 4.21
C ILE A 256 -29.20 8.92 5.53
N ASP A 257 -28.89 7.62 5.56
CA ASP A 257 -29.05 6.80 6.76
C ASP A 257 -27.94 7.05 7.79
N THR A 258 -26.71 7.36 7.36
CA THR A 258 -25.67 7.92 8.24
C THR A 258 -26.16 9.21 8.90
N ARG A 259 -26.69 10.16 8.11
CA ARG A 259 -27.25 11.41 8.64
C ARG A 259 -28.46 11.17 9.55
N LYS A 260 -29.27 10.14 9.29
CA LYS A 260 -30.36 9.72 10.18
C LYS A 260 -29.80 9.30 11.54
N GLN A 261 -28.77 8.45 11.55
CA GLN A 261 -28.13 8.00 12.79
C GLN A 261 -27.49 9.16 13.58
N GLU A 262 -26.88 10.15 12.91
CA GLU A 262 -26.39 11.39 13.54
C GLU A 262 -27.53 12.15 14.24
N MET A 263 -28.68 12.30 13.58
CA MET A 263 -29.85 12.98 14.14
C MET A 263 -30.49 12.19 15.28
N ASP A 264 -30.63 10.86 15.15
CA ASP A 264 -31.17 9.99 16.19
C ASP A 264 -30.28 10.05 17.46
N ASN A 265 -28.95 10.00 17.31
CA ASN A 265 -28.00 10.15 18.42
C ASN A 265 -28.16 11.51 19.12
N SER A 266 -28.26 12.61 18.37
CA SER A 266 -28.46 13.96 18.93
C SER A 266 -29.83 14.11 19.61
N LEU A 267 -30.85 13.42 19.11
CA LEU A 267 -32.19 13.37 19.71
C LEU A 267 -32.15 12.61 21.06
N GLU A 268 -31.34 11.56 21.18
CA GLU A 268 -31.09 10.88 22.47
C GLU A 268 -30.31 11.74 23.47
N GLU A 269 -29.29 12.47 23.04
CA GLU A 269 -28.57 13.43 23.89
C GLU A 269 -29.51 14.54 24.41
N MET A 270 -30.34 15.11 23.55
CA MET A 270 -31.33 16.13 23.93
C MET A 270 -32.43 15.59 24.83
N LYS A 271 -32.89 14.34 24.64
CA LYS A 271 -33.78 13.65 25.59
C LYS A 271 -33.12 13.51 26.97
N TYR A 272 -31.84 13.13 27.01
CA TYR A 272 -31.09 12.97 28.26
C TYR A 272 -30.96 14.30 29.03
N GLU A 273 -30.55 15.39 28.36
CA GLU A 273 -30.48 16.70 29.02
C GLU A 273 -31.86 17.25 29.43
N LEU A 274 -32.92 16.97 28.67
CA LEU A 274 -34.30 17.30 29.04
C LEU A 274 -34.73 16.55 30.32
N GLU A 275 -34.54 15.23 30.38
CA GLU A 275 -34.91 14.44 31.55
C GLU A 275 -34.07 14.83 32.79
N LYS A 276 -32.79 15.16 32.57
CA LYS A 276 -31.88 15.73 33.57
C LYS A 276 -32.30 17.14 34.01
N ALA A 277 -32.99 17.93 33.17
CA ALA A 277 -33.60 19.21 33.53
C ALA A 277 -34.90 19.01 34.33
N MET A 278 -35.79 18.10 33.92
CA MET A 278 -36.99 17.72 34.67
C MET A 278 -36.64 17.21 36.09
N ARG A 279 -35.58 16.42 36.22
CA ARG A 279 -35.05 15.99 37.54
C ARG A 279 -34.47 17.12 38.41
N ARG A 280 -34.29 18.34 37.87
CA ARG A 280 -33.97 19.56 38.63
C ARG A 280 -35.25 20.32 39.00
N GLU A 281 -36.18 20.51 38.06
CA GLU A 281 -37.53 21.07 38.29
C GLU A 281 -38.22 20.40 39.49
N CYS A 282 -38.39 19.07 39.47
CA CYS A 282 -39.08 18.36 40.55
C CYS A 282 -38.39 18.50 41.93
N LYS A 283 -37.09 18.84 41.98
CA LYS A 283 -36.36 19.13 43.23
C LYS A 283 -36.54 20.58 43.70
N LEU A 284 -36.87 21.50 42.79
CA LEU A 284 -37.27 22.87 43.10
C LEU A 284 -38.74 22.89 43.54
N ASP A 285 -39.63 22.19 42.85
CA ASP A 285 -41.05 22.03 43.24
C ASP A 285 -41.19 21.47 44.65
N PHE A 286 -40.46 20.40 44.98
CA PHE A 286 -40.47 19.82 46.32
C PHE A 286 -40.11 20.84 47.41
N ARG A 287 -39.04 21.62 47.17
CA ARG A 287 -38.61 22.69 48.09
C ARG A 287 -39.64 23.82 48.17
N LEU A 288 -40.25 24.20 47.04
CA LEU A 288 -41.29 25.22 47.00
C LEU A 288 -42.52 24.77 47.80
N ALA A 289 -42.92 23.50 47.69
CA ALA A 289 -44.00 22.92 48.48
C ALA A 289 -43.68 22.90 49.98
N GLU A 290 -42.43 22.59 50.38
CA GLU A 290 -41.99 22.72 51.78
C GLU A 290 -42.09 24.17 52.29
N TYR A 291 -41.67 25.17 51.49
CA TYR A 291 -41.79 26.58 51.85
C TYR A 291 -43.26 27.03 51.95
N VAL A 292 -44.11 26.68 50.98
CA VAL A 292 -45.54 27.01 50.99
C VAL A 292 -46.23 26.40 52.21
N LYS A 293 -45.95 25.12 52.52
CA LYS A 293 -46.47 24.48 53.72
C LYS A 293 -46.03 25.19 54.99
N LYS A 294 -44.74 25.54 55.11
CA LYS A 294 -44.18 26.24 56.27
C LYS A 294 -44.80 27.63 56.48
N THR A 295 -45.12 28.34 55.40
CA THR A 295 -45.87 29.61 55.46
C THR A 295 -47.31 29.38 55.92
N HIS A 296 -48.00 28.36 55.37
CA HIS A 296 -49.37 28.04 55.76
C HIS A 296 -49.47 27.58 57.23
N ASP A 297 -48.50 26.80 57.73
CA ASP A 297 -48.43 26.41 59.14
C ASP A 297 -48.28 27.65 60.06
N LEU A 298 -47.61 28.72 59.62
CA LEU A 298 -47.54 29.99 60.37
C LEU A 298 -48.87 30.74 60.35
N GLU A 299 -49.55 30.84 59.20
CA GLU A 299 -50.89 31.44 59.09
C GLU A 299 -51.93 30.69 59.94
N MET A 300 -51.91 29.35 59.91
CA MET A 300 -52.82 28.52 60.71
C MET A 300 -52.64 28.73 62.21
N ASN A 301 -51.39 28.95 62.68
CA ASN A 301 -51.11 29.25 64.07
C ASN A 301 -51.54 30.67 64.47
N LEU A 302 -51.48 31.64 63.57
CA LEU A 302 -52.06 32.98 63.76
C LEU A 302 -53.60 32.91 63.82
N MET A 303 -54.24 32.15 62.93
CA MET A 303 -55.71 32.08 62.84
C MET A 303 -56.35 31.26 63.96
N LYS A 304 -55.65 30.26 64.53
CA LYS A 304 -56.11 29.54 65.73
C LYS A 304 -56.19 30.41 66.98
N ALA A 305 -55.57 31.59 66.99
CA ALA A 305 -55.67 32.55 68.10
C ALA A 305 -56.96 33.39 68.10
N SER A 306 -57.78 33.37 67.03
CA SER A 306 -58.89 34.32 66.85
C SER A 306 -60.31 33.74 66.91
N VAL A 307 -60.50 32.42 67.00
CA VAL A 307 -61.83 31.79 66.89
C VAL A 307 -62.20 30.92 68.11
N VAL A 308 -62.95 31.51 69.05
CA VAL A 308 -63.64 30.82 70.15
C VAL A 308 -65.00 31.48 70.39
N ASN A 309 -66.12 30.86 69.96
CA ASN A 309 -67.49 30.92 70.55
C ASN A 309 -68.60 30.41 69.59
N GLY A 310 -69.63 29.72 70.14
CA GLY A 310 -71.02 29.72 69.60
C GLY A 310 -71.55 28.43 68.89
N PRO A 311 -72.68 27.80 69.33
CA PRO A 311 -73.14 26.50 68.77
C PRO A 311 -74.68 26.26 68.51
N ASN A 312 -74.96 25.22 67.68
CA ASN A 312 -76.03 24.18 67.75
C ASN A 312 -77.58 24.40 67.62
N ASN A 313 -78.24 23.28 67.22
CA ASN A 313 -79.63 22.80 67.49
C ASN A 313 -80.86 23.32 66.67
N THR A 314 -82.03 22.64 66.50
CA THR A 314 -82.45 21.21 66.26
C THR A 314 -84.00 21.05 66.06
N ASN A 315 -84.47 19.99 65.36
CA ASN A 315 -85.74 19.20 65.51
C ASN A 315 -87.17 19.66 65.04
N ASN A 316 -87.68 18.97 64.00
CA ASN A 316 -88.87 18.04 63.91
C ASN A 316 -90.36 18.34 64.32
N THR A 317 -91.24 18.29 63.28
CA THR A 317 -92.47 17.43 63.07
C THR A 317 -93.89 17.66 63.68
N LYS A 318 -94.89 17.42 62.77
CA LYS A 318 -96.23 16.74 62.89
C LYS A 318 -97.54 17.54 63.01
N ALA A 319 -98.66 16.87 62.66
CA ALA A 319 -100.02 17.39 62.38
C ALA A 319 -101.13 16.33 62.66
N ASP A 320 -102.41 16.69 62.49
CA ASP A 320 -103.62 15.96 63.00
C ASP A 320 -104.82 15.93 61.99
N SER A 321 -105.96 15.25 62.26
CA SER A 321 -107.04 15.02 61.25
C SER A 321 -108.54 14.95 61.72
N PRO A 322 -109.56 14.99 60.80
CA PRO A 322 -110.99 15.22 61.13
C PRO A 322 -112.05 14.25 60.49
N PRO A 323 -113.36 14.39 60.84
CA PRO A 323 -114.54 13.97 60.04
C PRO A 323 -115.47 15.17 59.65
N THR A 324 -116.44 15.21 58.69
CA THR A 324 -117.27 14.27 57.87
C THR A 324 -118.54 13.67 58.54
N ALA A 325 -119.73 13.50 57.91
CA ALA A 325 -120.37 14.02 56.67
C ALA A 325 -121.92 13.76 56.69
N SER A 326 -122.71 14.19 55.69
CA SER A 326 -124.17 13.89 55.55
C SER A 326 -124.65 13.81 54.08
N VAL A 327 -125.45 12.80 53.71
CA VAL A 327 -125.63 12.39 52.29
C VAL A 327 -127.08 12.08 51.90
N ASN A 328 -127.62 12.79 50.89
CA ASN A 328 -128.54 12.23 49.86
C ASN A 328 -128.89 13.24 48.74
N LYS A 329 -129.15 14.53 49.04
CA LYS A 329 -129.03 15.61 48.03
C LYS A 329 -127.61 15.59 47.44
N SER A 330 -126.66 15.43 48.37
CA SER A 330 -125.27 15.08 48.18
C SER A 330 -124.98 14.00 47.14
N LYS A 331 -125.88 13.06 46.78
CA LYS A 331 -125.57 12.05 45.74
C LYS A 331 -125.79 12.55 44.32
N LEU A 332 -126.72 13.48 44.12
CA LEU A 332 -126.82 14.19 42.85
C LEU A 332 -125.68 15.22 42.76
N GLU A 333 -125.46 15.97 43.84
CA GLU A 333 -124.35 16.92 43.95
C GLU A 333 -122.98 16.23 43.81
N GLU A 334 -122.81 15.00 44.33
CA GLU A 334 -121.60 14.17 44.17
C GLU A 334 -121.42 13.69 42.72
N LEU A 335 -122.49 13.39 41.97
CA LEU A 335 -122.38 13.04 40.55
C LEU A 335 -122.09 14.27 39.68
N GLU A 336 -122.69 15.41 39.99
CA GLU A 336 -122.40 16.70 39.33
C GLU A 336 -120.97 17.15 39.64
N GLN A 337 -120.54 17.05 40.90
CA GLN A 337 -119.16 17.34 41.34
C GLN A 337 -118.13 16.34 40.76
N ASN A 338 -118.46 15.05 40.64
CA ASN A 338 -117.59 14.11 39.95
C ASN A 338 -117.48 14.41 38.45
N LEU A 339 -118.56 14.90 37.81
CA LEU A 339 -118.51 15.36 36.42
C LEU A 339 -117.59 16.59 36.30
N GLU A 340 -117.75 17.58 37.18
CA GLU A 340 -116.94 18.80 37.27
C GLU A 340 -115.45 18.48 37.47
N ILE A 341 -115.12 17.61 38.44
CA ILE A 341 -113.76 17.12 38.71
C ILE A 341 -113.17 16.39 37.48
N GLN A 342 -113.97 15.61 36.74
CA GLN A 342 -113.50 14.95 35.51
C GLN A 342 -113.29 15.94 34.35
N THR A 343 -114.12 16.99 34.23
CA THR A 343 -113.88 18.06 33.24
C THR A 343 -112.63 18.88 33.58
N ASP A 344 -112.39 19.21 34.85
CA ASP A 344 -111.19 19.90 35.30
C ASP A 344 -109.93 19.04 35.11
N LEU A 345 -110.00 17.75 35.44
CA LEU A 345 -108.90 16.81 35.20
C LEU A 345 -108.61 16.62 33.70
N ALA A 346 -109.64 16.62 32.86
CA ALA A 346 -109.48 16.57 31.41
C ALA A 346 -108.86 17.87 30.85
N ALA A 347 -109.28 19.04 31.35
CA ALA A 347 -108.71 20.34 30.98
C ALA A 347 -107.25 20.47 31.43
N SER A 348 -106.93 20.06 32.66
CA SER A 348 -105.57 20.05 33.22
C SER A 348 -104.63 19.14 32.42
N ARG A 349 -105.08 17.92 32.07
CA ARG A 349 -104.32 17.01 31.19
C ARG A 349 -104.15 17.55 29.77
N LEU A 350 -105.15 18.25 29.23
CA LEU A 350 -105.05 18.90 27.92
C LEU A 350 -104.01 20.03 27.93
N GLN A 351 -103.99 20.85 29.00
CA GLN A 351 -102.95 21.86 29.20
C GLN A 351 -101.55 21.22 29.32
N GLU A 352 -101.40 20.18 30.14
CA GLU A 352 -100.12 19.47 30.30
C GLU A 352 -99.60 18.93 28.96
N LEU A 353 -100.48 18.32 28.15
CA LEU A 353 -100.16 17.85 26.80
C LEU A 353 -99.77 19.00 25.85
N GLN A 354 -100.44 20.15 25.92
CA GLN A 354 -100.08 21.33 25.12
C GLN A 354 -98.72 21.92 25.54
N GLU A 355 -98.46 22.03 26.85
CA GLU A 355 -97.14 22.44 27.35
C GLU A 355 -96.03 21.48 26.92
N MET A 356 -96.27 20.16 27.00
CA MET A 356 -95.29 19.14 26.57
C MET A 356 -95.08 19.15 25.05
N LEU A 357 -96.12 19.43 24.28
CA LEU A 357 -96.04 19.58 22.83
C LEU A 357 -95.24 20.84 22.43
N ASP A 358 -95.41 21.96 23.14
CA ASP A 358 -94.62 23.17 22.90
C ASP A 358 -93.17 23.06 23.42
N LYS A 359 -92.93 22.38 24.55
CA LYS A 359 -91.58 21.97 25.00
C LYS A 359 -90.88 21.14 23.91
N ASN A 360 -91.56 20.16 23.32
CA ASN A 360 -91.05 19.36 22.20
C ASN A 360 -90.73 20.20 20.94
N LYS A 361 -91.64 21.09 20.50
CA LYS A 361 -91.36 22.01 19.38
C LYS A 361 -90.10 22.84 19.62
N ASN A 362 -89.89 23.30 20.86
CA ASN A 362 -88.76 24.14 21.20
C ASN A 362 -87.44 23.36 21.20
N LEU A 363 -87.45 22.12 21.69
CA LEU A 363 -86.30 21.20 21.61
C LEU A 363 -85.93 20.87 20.15
N THR A 364 -86.92 20.57 19.29
CA THR A 364 -86.67 20.34 17.86
C THR A 364 -86.00 21.53 17.18
N LYS A 365 -86.45 22.76 17.46
CA LYS A 365 -85.81 23.99 16.96
C LYS A 365 -84.35 24.13 17.44
N GLN A 366 -84.06 23.79 18.69
CA GLN A 366 -82.68 23.81 19.21
C GLN A 366 -81.81 22.76 18.50
N VAL A 367 -82.33 21.55 18.26
CA VAL A 367 -81.61 20.48 17.53
C VAL A 367 -81.31 20.88 16.09
N GLU A 368 -82.25 21.53 15.37
CA GLU A 368 -81.99 22.04 14.02
C GLU A 368 -80.97 23.18 14.01
N ASN A 369 -81.08 24.14 14.94
CA ASN A 369 -80.11 25.22 15.08
C ASN A 369 -78.69 24.67 15.34
N LEU A 370 -78.54 23.74 16.29
CA LEU A 370 -77.26 23.07 16.56
C LEU A 370 -76.72 22.31 15.33
N LYS A 371 -77.58 21.61 14.57
CA LYS A 371 -77.17 20.95 13.31
C LYS A 371 -76.67 21.93 12.25
N MET A 372 -77.27 23.13 12.15
CA MET A 372 -76.84 24.16 11.21
C MET A 372 -75.51 24.79 11.63
N ASN A 373 -75.33 25.07 12.93
CA ASN A 373 -74.06 25.58 13.46
C ASN A 373 -72.92 24.56 13.32
N LEU A 374 -73.21 23.26 13.46
CA LEU A 374 -72.23 22.18 13.25
C LEU A 374 -71.81 22.02 11.77
N LYS A 375 -72.68 22.38 10.82
CA LYS A 375 -72.33 22.42 9.38
C LYS A 375 -71.52 23.66 9.01
N ASN A 376 -71.83 24.79 9.62
CA ASN A 376 -71.29 26.10 9.26
C ASN A 376 -70.35 26.64 10.36
N ILE A 377 -69.36 25.84 10.76
CA ILE A 377 -68.36 26.23 11.76
C ILE A 377 -67.57 27.44 11.23
N PRO A 378 -67.56 28.61 11.92
CA PRO A 378 -66.82 29.78 11.44
C PRO A 378 -65.31 29.54 11.45
N THR A 379 -64.61 29.99 10.40
CA THR A 379 -63.15 29.89 10.25
C THR A 379 -62.40 30.40 11.47
N GLU A 380 -62.94 31.44 12.14
CA GLU A 380 -62.32 32.03 13.32
C GLU A 380 -62.27 31.07 14.52
N VAL A 381 -63.31 30.24 14.71
CA VAL A 381 -63.35 29.21 15.75
C VAL A 381 -62.27 28.15 15.49
N ILE A 382 -62.10 27.74 14.23
CA ILE A 382 -61.04 26.84 13.79
C ILE A 382 -59.67 27.49 14.02
N ARG A 383 -59.50 28.76 13.65
CA ARG A 383 -58.24 29.50 13.81
C ARG A 383 -57.84 29.71 15.28
N THR A 384 -58.80 29.75 16.20
CA THR A 384 -58.59 29.78 17.65
C THR A 384 -58.52 28.39 18.30
N SER A 385 -58.70 27.30 17.55
CA SER A 385 -58.64 25.95 18.10
C SER A 385 -57.21 25.56 18.46
N ILE A 386 -57.06 24.75 19.51
CA ILE A 386 -55.73 24.35 20.00
C ILE A 386 -55.01 23.45 18.99
N GLU A 387 -55.76 22.69 18.20
CA GLU A 387 -55.28 21.85 17.10
C GLU A 387 -54.70 22.71 15.98
N TYR A 388 -55.42 23.76 15.55
CA TYR A 388 -54.95 24.67 14.49
C TYR A 388 -53.70 25.45 14.94
N THR A 389 -53.71 26.03 16.15
CA THR A 389 -52.56 26.79 16.64
C THR A 389 -51.33 25.90 16.86
N THR A 390 -51.53 24.66 17.31
CA THR A 390 -50.44 23.66 17.43
C THR A 390 -49.87 23.30 16.06
N LEU A 391 -50.74 23.02 15.07
CA LEU A 391 -50.32 22.71 13.70
C LEU A 391 -49.59 23.89 13.04
N GLN A 392 -50.07 25.12 13.26
CA GLN A 392 -49.43 26.34 12.78
C GLN A 392 -48.03 26.51 13.40
N SER A 393 -47.87 26.23 14.69
CA SER A 393 -46.57 26.25 15.38
C SER A 393 -45.62 25.19 14.82
N GLN A 394 -46.08 23.94 14.65
CA GLN A 394 -45.28 22.85 14.06
C GLN A 394 -44.83 23.17 12.63
N PHE A 395 -45.75 23.66 11.79
CA PHE A 395 -45.44 24.11 10.43
C PHE A 395 -44.40 25.24 10.43
N SER A 396 -44.51 26.19 11.35
CA SER A 396 -43.58 27.32 11.44
C SER A 396 -42.16 26.87 11.85
N SER A 397 -42.07 25.89 12.74
CA SER A 397 -40.80 25.25 13.12
C SER A 397 -40.17 24.51 11.94
N LEU A 398 -40.92 23.59 11.31
CA LEU A 398 -40.47 22.79 10.17
C LEU A 398 -40.09 23.66 8.96
N PHE A 399 -40.81 24.76 8.70
CA PHE A 399 -40.48 25.70 7.64
C PHE A 399 -39.16 26.44 7.93
N THR A 400 -38.94 26.83 9.19
CA THR A 400 -37.70 27.50 9.62
C THR A 400 -36.50 26.54 9.49
N GLU A 401 -36.64 25.32 9.99
CA GLU A 401 -35.66 24.25 9.91
C GLU A 401 -35.33 23.90 8.44
N ALA A 402 -36.34 23.68 7.59
CA ALA A 402 -36.16 23.39 6.16
C ALA A 402 -35.49 24.55 5.39
N ASN A 403 -35.66 25.79 5.85
CA ASN A 403 -34.94 26.94 5.29
C ASN A 403 -33.49 26.99 5.79
N GLN A 404 -33.23 26.73 7.07
CA GLN A 404 -31.88 26.65 7.65
C GLN A 404 -31.06 25.54 6.98
N MET A 405 -31.62 24.32 6.89
CA MET A 405 -31.03 23.18 6.19
C MET A 405 -30.67 23.50 4.73
N ARG A 406 -31.53 24.25 4.02
CA ARG A 406 -31.26 24.70 2.65
C ARG A 406 -30.12 25.71 2.55
N GLN A 407 -29.92 26.56 3.56
CA GLN A 407 -28.76 27.48 3.60
C GLN A 407 -27.48 26.73 3.99
N THR A 408 -27.53 25.79 4.93
CA THR A 408 -26.39 24.92 5.29
C THR A 408 -25.91 24.10 4.09
N ALA A 409 -26.83 23.50 3.32
CA ALA A 409 -26.48 22.78 2.10
C ALA A 409 -25.80 23.69 1.05
N LYS A 410 -26.24 24.95 0.93
CA LYS A 410 -25.60 25.95 0.04
C LYS A 410 -24.21 26.35 0.52
N SER A 411 -24.00 26.57 1.81
CA SER A 411 -22.69 26.96 2.34
C SER A 411 -21.69 25.81 2.26
N GLN A 412 -22.11 24.57 2.56
CA GLN A 412 -21.31 23.36 2.36
C GLN A 412 -20.90 23.19 0.88
N LEU A 413 -21.83 23.36 -0.06
CA LEU A 413 -21.54 23.26 -1.50
C LEU A 413 -20.60 24.37 -2.00
N ALA A 414 -20.71 25.59 -1.45
CA ALA A 414 -19.78 26.68 -1.74
C ALA A 414 -18.38 26.41 -1.15
N ALA A 415 -18.28 25.90 0.07
CA ALA A 415 -17.02 25.52 0.70
C ALA A 415 -16.31 24.40 -0.07
N LEU A 416 -17.06 23.36 -0.47
CA LEU A 416 -16.52 22.23 -1.23
C LEU A 416 -16.02 22.66 -2.63
N ARG A 417 -16.71 23.60 -3.31
CA ARG A 417 -16.20 24.24 -4.53
C ARG A 417 -14.90 25.01 -4.30
N SER A 418 -14.78 25.75 -3.20
CA SER A 418 -13.55 26.50 -2.88
C SER A 418 -12.38 25.56 -2.54
N ALA A 419 -12.64 24.47 -1.81
CA ALA A 419 -11.64 23.45 -1.52
C ALA A 419 -11.13 22.78 -2.82
N HIS A 420 -12.05 22.40 -3.72
CA HIS A 420 -11.70 21.80 -5.01
C HIS A 420 -10.93 22.75 -5.94
N SER A 421 -11.22 24.07 -5.91
CA SER A 421 -10.42 25.08 -6.63
C SER A 421 -8.97 25.07 -6.15
N LYS A 422 -8.77 25.17 -4.83
CA LYS A 422 -7.43 25.14 -4.22
C LYS A 422 -6.68 23.84 -4.48
N GLN A 423 -7.39 22.71 -4.54
CA GLN A 423 -6.77 21.43 -4.88
C GLN A 423 -6.27 21.41 -6.34
N ILE A 424 -7.01 22.02 -7.28
CA ILE A 424 -6.53 22.20 -8.66
C ILE A 424 -5.29 23.11 -8.67
N GLU A 425 -5.35 24.26 -8.00
CA GLU A 425 -4.22 25.22 -7.91
C GLU A 425 -2.93 24.55 -7.35
N VAL A 426 -3.06 23.63 -6.38
CA VAL A 426 -1.95 22.83 -5.85
C VAL A 426 -1.44 21.81 -6.87
N MET A 427 -2.32 21.01 -7.49
CA MET A 427 -1.92 20.03 -8.51
C MET A 427 -1.25 20.68 -9.73
N GLU A 428 -1.71 21.86 -10.16
CA GLU A 428 -1.08 22.64 -11.24
C GLU A 428 0.32 23.13 -10.83
N SER A 429 0.54 23.48 -9.56
CA SER A 429 1.86 23.85 -9.04
C SER A 429 2.80 22.65 -8.93
N GLU A 430 2.32 21.50 -8.45
CA GLU A 430 3.07 20.24 -8.37
C GLU A 430 3.47 19.74 -9.78
N GLU A 431 2.56 19.79 -10.74
CA GLU A 431 2.83 19.42 -12.14
C GLU A 431 3.78 20.41 -12.84
N CYS A 432 3.84 21.67 -12.38
CA CYS A 432 4.84 22.64 -12.83
C CYS A 432 6.24 22.28 -12.31
N GLN A 433 6.38 22.03 -11.00
CA GLN A 433 7.64 21.63 -10.37
C GLN A 433 8.17 20.29 -10.90
N ALA A 434 7.28 19.32 -11.17
CA ALA A 434 7.66 18.04 -11.76
C ALA A 434 8.23 18.18 -13.18
N ARG A 435 7.70 19.12 -14.00
CA ARG A 435 8.27 19.45 -15.32
C ARG A 435 9.63 20.12 -15.20
N GLU A 436 9.80 21.03 -14.25
CA GLU A 436 11.07 21.73 -14.00
C GLU A 436 12.17 20.73 -13.60
N GLN A 437 11.89 19.85 -12.63
CA GLN A 437 12.81 18.78 -12.23
C GLN A 437 13.13 17.83 -13.39
N MET A 438 12.15 17.49 -14.24
CA MET A 438 12.39 16.66 -15.42
C MET A 438 13.29 17.37 -16.44
N GLN A 439 13.07 18.66 -16.69
CA GLN A 439 13.92 19.48 -17.57
C GLN A 439 15.36 19.54 -17.04
N ASP A 440 15.56 19.75 -15.73
CA ASP A 440 16.89 19.71 -15.11
C ASP A 440 17.57 18.34 -15.22
N THR A 441 16.82 17.24 -15.10
CA THR A 441 17.39 15.90 -15.36
C THR A 441 17.79 15.69 -16.81
N MET A 442 17.00 16.20 -17.76
CA MET A 442 17.32 16.11 -19.19
C MET A 442 18.56 16.94 -19.53
N ASN A 443 18.62 18.21 -19.08
CA ASN A 443 19.75 19.10 -19.27
C ASN A 443 21.07 18.46 -18.78
N ARG A 444 21.06 17.92 -17.55
CA ARG A 444 22.24 17.24 -16.98
C ARG A 444 22.68 16.02 -17.78
N HIS A 445 21.73 15.21 -18.24
CA HIS A 445 22.05 14.05 -19.08
C HIS A 445 22.55 14.46 -20.47
N GLU A 446 22.11 15.60 -21.02
CA GLU A 446 22.71 16.18 -22.24
C GLU A 446 24.15 16.66 -22.01
N GLU A 447 24.44 17.29 -20.86
CA GLU A 447 25.81 17.67 -20.45
C GLU A 447 26.73 16.45 -20.27
N GLU A 448 26.27 15.42 -19.56
CA GLU A 448 26.98 14.14 -19.38
C GLU A 448 27.28 13.47 -20.73
N LEU A 449 26.30 13.43 -21.64
CA LEU A 449 26.41 12.81 -22.96
C LEU A 449 27.33 13.64 -23.88
N TYR A 450 27.33 14.96 -23.77
CA TYR A 450 28.31 15.84 -24.43
C TYR A 450 29.74 15.59 -23.93
N GLN A 451 29.93 15.48 -22.61
CA GLN A 451 31.24 15.22 -22.01
C GLN A 451 31.79 13.85 -22.43
N VAL A 452 30.98 12.78 -22.42
CA VAL A 452 31.39 11.44 -22.90
C VAL A 452 31.76 11.46 -24.40
N ARG A 453 31.06 12.23 -25.24
CA ARG A 453 31.45 12.40 -26.66
C ARG A 453 32.80 13.10 -26.81
N ARG A 454 33.08 14.10 -25.97
CA ARG A 454 34.34 14.84 -25.95
C ARG A 454 35.50 13.95 -25.49
N GLU A 455 35.30 13.14 -24.45
CA GLU A 455 36.28 12.17 -23.96
C GLU A 455 36.57 11.08 -25.00
N TYR A 456 35.53 10.58 -25.68
CA TYR A 456 35.70 9.61 -26.77
C TYR A 456 36.56 10.16 -27.92
N GLU A 457 36.29 11.38 -28.40
CA GLU A 457 37.07 11.96 -29.51
C GLU A 457 38.51 12.30 -29.08
N MET A 458 38.71 12.72 -27.82
CA MET A 458 40.05 12.89 -27.23
C MET A 458 40.84 11.58 -27.21
N LEU A 459 40.26 10.51 -26.65
CA LEU A 459 40.88 9.18 -26.58
C LEU A 459 41.13 8.58 -27.98
N ARG A 460 40.25 8.87 -28.94
CA ARG A 460 40.44 8.48 -30.35
C ARG A 460 41.65 9.19 -30.97
N LEU A 461 41.79 10.50 -30.77
CA LEU A 461 42.93 11.27 -31.25
C LEU A 461 44.25 10.82 -30.58
N GLU A 462 44.23 10.54 -29.27
CA GLU A 462 45.36 9.94 -28.57
C GLU A 462 45.72 8.55 -29.14
N PHE A 463 44.73 7.71 -29.47
CA PHE A 463 45.00 6.41 -30.09
C PHE A 463 45.61 6.54 -31.49
N GLU A 464 45.10 7.45 -32.32
CA GLU A 464 45.60 7.73 -33.67
C GLU A 464 47.03 8.32 -33.65
N GLN A 465 47.32 9.18 -32.67
CA GLN A 465 48.66 9.71 -32.39
C GLN A 465 49.62 8.62 -31.90
N ASN A 466 49.18 7.74 -30.98
CA ASN A 466 50.00 6.63 -30.49
C ASN A 466 50.28 5.59 -31.60
N LEU A 467 49.29 5.30 -32.46
CA LEU A 467 49.45 4.36 -33.57
C LEU A 467 50.48 4.85 -34.60
N SER A 468 50.41 6.14 -34.98
CA SER A 468 51.38 6.76 -35.89
C SER A 468 52.77 6.91 -35.25
N ALA A 469 52.86 7.29 -33.97
CA ALA A 469 54.14 7.33 -33.25
C ALA A 469 54.83 5.96 -33.15
N ASN A 470 54.07 4.87 -33.03
CA ASN A 470 54.61 3.49 -32.95
C ASN A 470 54.68 2.75 -34.30
N GLU A 471 54.42 3.40 -35.44
CA GLU A 471 54.33 2.74 -36.75
C GLU A 471 55.62 1.96 -37.11
N GLN A 472 56.79 2.53 -36.81
CA GLN A 472 58.09 1.88 -37.00
C GLN A 472 58.36 0.73 -36.01
N SER A 473 57.70 0.72 -34.84
CA SER A 473 57.91 -0.31 -33.81
C SER A 473 57.20 -1.64 -34.16
N GLY A 474 56.14 -1.59 -34.97
CA GLY A 474 55.31 -2.76 -35.32
C GLY A 474 56.11 -3.88 -36.01
N PRO A 475 56.86 -3.60 -37.08
CA PRO A 475 57.74 -4.56 -37.75
C PRO A 475 58.82 -5.14 -36.81
N LEU A 476 59.53 -4.29 -36.07
CA LEU A 476 60.58 -4.71 -35.13
C LEU A 476 60.02 -5.64 -34.03
N ASN A 477 58.88 -5.29 -33.45
CA ASN A 477 58.18 -6.13 -32.47
C ASN A 477 57.63 -7.44 -33.07
N LYS A 478 57.46 -7.54 -34.39
CA LYS A 478 57.12 -8.81 -35.08
C LYS A 478 58.37 -9.68 -35.26
N GLU A 479 59.48 -9.07 -35.67
CA GLU A 479 60.77 -9.73 -35.88
C GLU A 479 61.37 -10.29 -34.58
N ILE A 480 61.35 -9.51 -33.49
CA ILE A 480 61.76 -9.96 -32.15
C ILE A 480 60.95 -11.19 -31.70
N ARG A 481 59.64 -11.24 -31.98
CA ARG A 481 58.80 -12.40 -31.66
C ARG A 481 59.14 -13.64 -32.50
N LEU A 482 59.57 -13.46 -33.75
CA LEU A 482 60.02 -14.56 -34.61
C LEU A 482 61.40 -15.09 -34.17
N MET A 483 62.36 -14.22 -33.86
CA MET A 483 63.66 -14.61 -33.32
C MET A 483 63.52 -15.39 -32.01
N LEU A 484 62.67 -14.92 -31.09
CA LEU A 484 62.38 -15.59 -29.82
C LEU A 484 61.76 -16.98 -30.03
N ALA A 485 60.95 -17.16 -31.07
CA ALA A 485 60.38 -18.46 -31.43
C ALA A 485 61.44 -19.43 -31.98
N SER A 486 62.35 -18.97 -32.85
CA SER A 486 63.46 -19.79 -33.38
C SER A 486 64.39 -20.26 -32.27
N ALA A 487 64.91 -19.32 -31.46
CA ALA A 487 65.80 -19.63 -30.36
C ALA A 487 65.18 -20.61 -29.34
N LYS A 488 63.86 -20.53 -29.11
CA LYS A 488 63.11 -21.47 -28.27
C LYS A 488 63.02 -22.87 -28.89
N ALA A 489 62.85 -22.99 -30.20
CA ALA A 489 62.84 -24.26 -30.91
C ALA A 489 64.22 -24.93 -30.94
N GLU A 490 65.28 -24.18 -31.25
CA GLU A 490 66.67 -24.62 -31.22
C GLU A 490 67.07 -25.13 -29.83
N ASN A 491 66.73 -24.38 -28.77
CA ASN A 491 66.97 -24.80 -27.39
C ASN A 491 66.22 -26.10 -27.02
N GLN A 492 65.03 -26.32 -27.58
CA GLN A 492 64.26 -27.55 -27.42
C GLN A 492 64.86 -28.73 -28.23
N GLN A 493 65.47 -28.49 -29.39
CA GLN A 493 66.23 -29.51 -30.13
C GLN A 493 67.49 -29.91 -29.38
N LEU A 494 68.31 -28.96 -28.94
CA LEU A 494 69.54 -29.23 -28.17
C LEU A 494 69.26 -30.03 -26.89
N LYS A 495 68.13 -29.77 -26.21
CA LYS A 495 67.67 -30.58 -25.07
C LYS A 495 67.31 -32.02 -25.45
N GLN A 496 66.75 -32.26 -26.64
CA GLN A 496 66.48 -33.63 -27.11
C GLN A 496 67.76 -34.36 -27.50
N GLU A 497 68.70 -33.68 -28.15
CA GLU A 497 70.00 -34.22 -28.53
C GLU A 497 70.86 -34.55 -27.31
N ALA A 498 70.96 -33.65 -26.33
CA ALA A 498 71.63 -33.93 -25.05
C ALA A 498 71.03 -35.16 -24.34
N ASN A 499 69.70 -35.33 -24.35
CA ASN A 499 69.04 -36.53 -23.81
C ASN A 499 69.24 -37.79 -24.67
N ARG A 500 69.50 -37.66 -25.98
CA ARG A 500 69.90 -38.76 -26.87
C ARG A 500 71.34 -39.20 -26.59
N PHE A 501 72.28 -38.26 -26.45
CA PHE A 501 73.66 -38.54 -26.06
C PHE A 501 73.74 -39.15 -24.64
N LYS A 502 72.98 -38.63 -23.68
CA LYS A 502 72.89 -39.17 -22.30
C LYS A 502 72.37 -40.61 -22.25
N ARG A 503 71.50 -41.02 -23.20
CA ARG A 503 71.09 -42.43 -23.37
C ARG A 503 72.19 -43.28 -23.99
N LYS A 504 72.75 -42.86 -25.14
CA LYS A 504 73.89 -43.55 -25.79
C LYS A 504 75.08 -43.76 -24.84
N TRP A 505 75.37 -42.78 -23.98
CA TRP A 505 76.43 -42.88 -22.97
C TRP A 505 76.11 -43.95 -21.92
N LYS A 506 74.87 -43.99 -21.39
CA LYS A 506 74.43 -45.07 -20.47
C LYS A 506 74.48 -46.45 -21.12
N GLU A 507 74.09 -46.55 -22.39
CA GLU A 507 74.14 -47.78 -23.19
C GLU A 507 75.61 -48.24 -23.35
N ALA A 508 76.52 -47.34 -23.74
CA ALA A 508 77.94 -47.63 -23.87
C ALA A 508 78.59 -48.06 -22.54
N VAL A 509 78.32 -47.35 -21.43
CA VAL A 509 78.79 -47.72 -20.09
C VAL A 509 78.26 -49.10 -19.67
N SER A 510 77.01 -49.41 -20.00
CA SER A 510 76.41 -50.72 -19.70
C SER A 510 77.07 -51.85 -20.51
N SER A 511 77.40 -51.62 -21.78
CA SER A 511 78.13 -52.58 -22.63
C SER A 511 79.58 -52.77 -22.16
N LEU A 512 80.25 -51.70 -21.74
CA LEU A 512 81.60 -51.76 -21.19
C LEU A 512 81.62 -52.57 -19.88
N ALA A 513 80.62 -52.37 -19.01
CA ALA A 513 80.46 -53.17 -17.79
C ALA A 513 80.18 -54.67 -18.07
N LYS A 514 79.44 -55.00 -19.14
CA LYS A 514 79.28 -56.40 -19.60
C LYS A 514 80.59 -56.99 -20.09
N CYS A 515 81.29 -56.31 -20.98
CA CYS A 515 82.56 -56.77 -21.55
C CYS A 515 83.61 -56.99 -20.44
N ASN A 516 83.71 -56.09 -19.45
CA ASN A 516 84.56 -56.28 -18.28
C ASN A 516 84.18 -57.52 -17.46
N LYS A 517 82.88 -57.82 -17.29
CA LYS A 517 82.40 -59.03 -16.58
C LYS A 517 82.69 -60.31 -17.37
N GLU A 518 82.56 -60.27 -18.70
CA GLU A 518 82.88 -61.37 -19.60
C GLU A 518 84.39 -61.66 -19.55
N LEU A 519 85.23 -60.64 -19.68
CA LEU A 519 86.70 -60.70 -19.51
C LEU A 519 87.10 -61.26 -18.14
N GLU A 520 86.45 -60.82 -17.06
CA GLU A 520 86.66 -61.32 -15.69
C GLU A 520 86.26 -62.80 -15.56
N SER A 521 85.20 -63.24 -16.24
CA SER A 521 84.79 -64.65 -16.25
C SER A 521 85.75 -65.54 -17.05
N GLU A 522 86.32 -65.01 -18.14
CA GLU A 522 87.30 -65.70 -18.98
C GLU A 522 88.66 -65.84 -18.27
N ARG A 523 89.11 -64.79 -17.54
CA ARG A 523 90.27 -64.87 -16.64
C ARG A 523 90.11 -66.03 -15.64
N ARG A 524 88.96 -66.07 -14.95
CA ARG A 524 88.66 -67.14 -13.99
C ARG A 524 88.45 -68.51 -14.65
N TYR A 525 88.06 -68.58 -15.93
CA TYR A 525 88.05 -69.85 -16.67
C TYR A 525 89.48 -70.33 -16.90
N ARG A 526 90.35 -69.46 -17.43
CA ARG A 526 91.77 -69.72 -17.67
C ARG A 526 92.53 -70.14 -16.41
N GLU A 527 92.25 -69.51 -15.26
CA GLU A 527 92.80 -69.88 -13.93
C GLU A 527 92.41 -71.29 -13.45
N ARG A 528 91.35 -71.89 -14.01
CA ARG A 528 90.88 -73.25 -13.66
C ARG A 528 91.26 -74.30 -14.71
N CYS A 529 91.87 -73.89 -15.81
CA CYS A 529 92.48 -74.80 -16.77
C CYS A 529 93.92 -75.11 -16.35
N LEU A 530 94.32 -76.38 -16.44
CA LEU A 530 95.75 -76.70 -16.53
C LEU A 530 96.24 -76.16 -17.88
N LEU A 531 97.03 -75.08 -17.84
CA LEU A 531 97.82 -74.66 -18.99
C LEU A 531 98.89 -75.73 -19.20
N ILE A 532 98.71 -76.54 -20.24
CA ILE A 532 99.82 -77.23 -20.88
C ILE A 532 100.53 -76.17 -21.70
N GLU A 533 101.75 -75.82 -21.31
CA GLU A 533 102.64 -75.00 -22.13
C GLU A 533 103.03 -75.82 -23.35
N ILE A 534 102.37 -75.55 -24.48
CA ILE A 534 102.83 -76.00 -25.78
C ILE A 534 103.90 -74.98 -26.21
N GLU A 535 105.16 -75.35 -26.00
CA GLU A 535 106.30 -74.73 -26.65
C GLU A 535 106.24 -75.05 -28.15
N ASP A 536 105.51 -74.25 -28.92
CA ASP A 536 105.58 -74.19 -30.38
C ASP A 536 105.98 -72.77 -30.79
N ASP A 537 107.24 -72.60 -31.21
CA ASP A 537 107.78 -71.33 -31.70
C ASP A 537 107.01 -70.87 -32.95
N ASN A 538 106.40 -69.67 -32.90
CA ASN A 538 106.30 -68.79 -34.06
C ASN A 538 106.14 -67.33 -33.60
N ASP A 539 107.27 -66.63 -33.61
CA ASP A 539 107.38 -65.20 -33.33
C ASP A 539 107.03 -64.35 -34.56
N ALA A 540 106.71 -63.08 -34.33
CA ALA A 540 106.55 -61.98 -35.29
C ALA A 540 105.38 -62.01 -36.30
N LEU A 541 105.16 -60.81 -36.87
CA LEU A 541 104.28 -60.46 -38.00
C LEU A 541 102.75 -60.43 -37.71
N ALA A 542 102.02 -59.33 -37.95
CA ALA A 542 102.46 -57.98 -38.31
C ALA A 542 101.43 -56.87 -37.96
N SER A 543 101.95 -55.66 -37.83
CA SER A 543 101.29 -54.37 -38.11
C SER A 543 102.36 -53.45 -38.71
N PRO A 544 102.01 -52.38 -39.44
CA PRO A 544 100.67 -51.83 -39.73
C PRO A 544 100.34 -51.92 -41.24
N ASP A 545 99.31 -51.18 -41.70
CA ASP A 545 99.61 -50.06 -42.62
C ASP A 545 98.47 -49.03 -42.75
N GLN A 546 98.81 -47.84 -43.27
CA GLN A 546 97.88 -46.79 -43.69
C GLN A 546 98.15 -46.40 -45.14
N ASP A 547 97.11 -46.34 -45.97
CA ASP A 547 97.08 -45.44 -47.14
C ASP A 547 95.61 -45.07 -47.42
N ARG A 548 95.25 -43.79 -47.25
CA ARG A 548 95.21 -42.76 -48.30
C ARG A 548 94.24 -43.04 -49.45
N ASN A 549 93.25 -42.16 -49.55
CA ASN A 549 93.07 -41.41 -50.79
C ASN A 549 92.65 -39.98 -50.47
N VAL A 550 93.17 -39.02 -51.25
CA VAL A 550 92.94 -37.58 -51.08
C VAL A 550 92.24 -37.04 -52.32
N ALA A 551 91.22 -36.21 -52.11
CA ALA A 551 90.74 -35.27 -53.10
C ALA A 551 90.61 -33.91 -52.39
N GLU A 552 91.35 -32.92 -52.90
CA GLU A 552 91.61 -31.63 -52.23
C GLU A 552 90.83 -30.48 -52.92
N PRO A 553 90.98 -29.17 -52.56
CA PRO A 553 89.81 -28.35 -52.31
C PRO A 553 89.59 -27.22 -53.32
N SER A 554 88.69 -26.29 -53.00
CA SER A 554 88.64 -24.95 -53.58
C SER A 554 88.42 -23.95 -52.46
N GLU A 555 89.36 -23.02 -52.28
CA GLU A 555 89.31 -21.99 -51.25
C GLU A 555 88.46 -20.79 -51.67
N SER A 556 87.93 -20.05 -50.68
CA SER A 556 87.89 -18.57 -50.72
C SER A 556 87.59 -18.03 -49.33
N ILE A 557 88.63 -17.85 -48.52
CA ILE A 557 88.56 -17.02 -47.32
C ILE A 557 89.04 -15.62 -47.70
N LEU A 558 88.25 -14.60 -47.37
CA LEU A 558 88.79 -13.28 -47.06
C LEU A 558 88.76 -13.12 -45.54
N HIS A 559 89.90 -12.73 -45.00
CA HIS A 559 90.12 -12.55 -43.57
C HIS A 559 90.69 -11.15 -43.39
N ASP A 560 89.98 -10.31 -42.67
CA ASP A 560 90.55 -9.17 -41.95
C ASP A 560 90.18 -9.36 -40.49
N GLY A 561 91.16 -9.14 -39.61
CA GLY A 561 90.99 -9.26 -38.18
C GLY A 561 92.08 -8.46 -37.50
N GLU A 562 91.74 -7.75 -36.43
CA GLU A 562 92.70 -6.99 -35.66
C GLU A 562 92.45 -7.14 -34.15
N SER A 563 93.56 -7.21 -33.43
CA SER A 563 93.72 -6.90 -32.00
C SER A 563 92.92 -7.72 -30.98
N CYS A 564 93.65 -8.59 -30.28
CA CYS A 564 93.26 -9.14 -28.99
C CYS A 564 93.26 -8.03 -27.92
N GLU A 565 92.56 -8.27 -26.80
CA GLU A 565 93.29 -8.39 -25.53
C GLU A 565 92.53 -9.28 -24.53
N TYR A 566 93.27 -9.92 -23.64
CA TYR A 566 92.76 -10.88 -22.66
C TYR A 566 93.40 -10.54 -21.32
N ASN A 567 92.62 -10.10 -20.35
CA ASN A 567 93.09 -9.92 -18.98
C ASN A 567 92.06 -10.47 -17.99
N SER A 568 92.49 -11.47 -17.25
CA SER A 568 91.79 -12.05 -16.11
C SER A 568 92.47 -11.57 -14.84
N GLU A 569 91.70 -11.03 -13.89
CA GLU A 569 92.16 -10.89 -12.51
C GLU A 569 91.03 -11.25 -11.53
N ILE A 570 91.43 -11.63 -10.31
CA ILE A 570 90.64 -12.35 -9.30
C ILE A 570 90.82 -11.65 -7.94
N ASP A 571 89.92 -11.93 -6.99
CA ASP A 571 89.74 -11.29 -5.69
C ASP A 571 89.25 -9.83 -5.80
N GLY A 572 88.47 -9.27 -4.87
CA GLY A 572 87.97 -9.73 -3.57
C GLY A 572 87.66 -8.47 -2.72
N ASP A 573 86.99 -8.48 -1.58
CA ASP A 573 86.14 -9.45 -0.88
C ASP A 573 85.28 -8.62 0.12
N THR A 574 84.09 -9.11 0.51
CA THR A 574 83.25 -8.61 1.64
C THR A 574 82.76 -7.11 1.55
N ASP A 575 81.78 -6.60 2.32
CA ASP A 575 80.98 -7.14 3.42
C ASP A 575 79.55 -6.51 3.54
N ILE A 576 78.70 -7.07 4.41
CA ILE A 576 77.51 -6.51 5.12
C ILE A 576 76.39 -5.83 4.28
N GLY A 577 75.16 -6.38 4.35
CA GLY A 577 73.96 -5.78 3.74
C GLY A 577 72.62 -6.43 4.13
N THR A 578 72.30 -6.47 5.43
CA THR A 578 71.13 -7.11 6.08
C THR A 578 69.79 -7.15 5.31
N HIS A 579 69.16 -8.34 5.28
CA HIS A 579 67.75 -8.57 4.90
C HIS A 579 66.74 -7.73 5.71
N PRO A 580 65.52 -7.57 5.17
CA PRO A 580 64.35 -8.04 5.94
C PRO A 580 63.51 -9.10 5.19
N ASN A 581 63.06 -10.13 5.91
CA ASN A 581 62.12 -11.12 5.39
C ASN A 581 60.71 -10.53 5.21
N ARG A 582 60.06 -10.85 4.09
CA ARG A 582 58.59 -10.74 3.96
C ARG A 582 57.96 -12.10 4.29
N VAL A 583 57.02 -12.11 5.24
CA VAL A 583 56.20 -13.30 5.54
C VAL A 583 54.73 -12.89 5.62
N ILE A 584 53.99 -13.29 4.58
CA ILE A 584 52.59 -13.78 4.60
C ILE A 584 51.57 -12.97 5.42
N GLN A 585 50.60 -12.35 4.74
CA GLN A 585 49.25 -12.93 4.75
C GLN A 585 48.43 -12.59 3.48
N LEU A 586 47.87 -13.64 2.88
CA LEU A 586 46.74 -13.60 1.94
C LEU A 586 45.80 -14.77 2.31
N VAL A 587 44.60 -14.74 1.74
CA VAL A 587 43.49 -15.70 1.96
C VAL A 587 43.89 -17.14 1.65
#